data_AF-A0A2E9Z7P7-F1
#
_entry.id   AF-A0A2E9Z7P7-F1
#
_cell.length_a   1.000
_cell.length_b   1.000
_cell.length_c   1.000
_cell.angle_alpha   90.00
_cell.angle_beta   90.00
_cell.angle_gamma   90.00
#
_symmetry.space_group_name_H-M   'P 1'
#
loop_
_entity.id
_entity.type
_entity.pdbx_description
1 polymer ?
#
loop_
_entity_poly.entity_id
_entity_poly.type
_entity_poly.pdbx_seq_one_letter_code
_entity_poly.pdbx_strand_id
1 'polypeptide(L)'
;MNCFELPNISFCLIDYRQIVLKAEKQIIEDLHQYDLLHSLNMRKMDTKKALYHHIIHEICESVMNVNTNNKIIIYNNFSNIAMDLFKYSSRVQVINFINTLTRNVKSILPVKIYDNDEDYDIFVDRCKGSTAELRTRSNLINEFLKKQQSKRFDFENAKKFATKFELTYLSEQYFNNIKVKNLVFL
;
A
#
# COMPACT_ATOMS: atom_id res chain seq x y z
N MET A 1 -3.40 8.74 -10.12
CA MET A 1 -4.10 7.90 -9.13
C MET A 1 -5.19 8.76 -8.51
N ASN A 2 -6.43 8.27 -8.43
CA ASN A 2 -7.50 9.02 -7.76
C ASN A 2 -7.46 8.71 -6.26
N CYS A 3 -7.73 9.72 -5.43
CA CYS A 3 -7.96 9.50 -4.01
C CYS A 3 -9.27 10.16 -3.59
N PHE A 4 -9.87 9.64 -2.53
CA PHE A 4 -11.03 10.26 -1.90
C PHE A 4 -10.56 11.26 -0.86
N GLU A 5 -10.82 12.55 -1.09
CA GLU A 5 -10.57 13.58 -0.09
C GLU A 5 -11.69 13.58 0.95
N LEU A 6 -11.33 13.46 2.23
CA LEU A 6 -12.32 13.56 3.29
C LEU A 6 -12.64 15.04 3.51
N PRO A 7 -13.92 15.46 3.37
CA PRO A 7 -14.27 16.85 3.61
C PRO A 7 -13.95 17.27 5.05
N ASN A 8 -13.44 18.49 5.22
CA ASN A 8 -13.14 19.14 6.51
C ASN A 8 -12.02 18.51 7.36
N ILE A 9 -11.40 17.43 6.87
CA ILE A 9 -10.38 16.70 7.61
C ILE A 9 -9.32 16.34 6.58
N SER A 10 -8.21 17.08 6.56
CA SER A 10 -7.18 17.13 5.52
C SER A 10 -6.51 15.78 5.23
N PHE A 11 -7.28 14.80 4.73
CA PHE A 11 -6.90 13.44 4.41
C PHE A 11 -7.29 13.11 2.96
N CYS A 12 -6.44 12.35 2.30
CA CYS A 12 -6.65 11.80 0.97
C CYS A 12 -6.47 10.27 1.07
N LEU A 13 -7.56 9.53 0.86
CA LEU A 13 -7.58 8.07 0.94
C LEU A 13 -7.34 7.43 -0.43
N ILE A 14 -6.28 6.62 -0.52
CA ILE A 14 -5.98 5.80 -1.69
C ILE A 14 -6.44 4.36 -1.41
N ASP A 15 -7.24 3.78 -2.29
CA ASP A 15 -7.63 2.38 -2.21
C ASP A 15 -6.45 1.46 -2.54
N TYR A 16 -6.01 0.68 -1.55
CA TYR A 16 -4.86 -0.21 -1.72
C TYR A 16 -5.14 -1.36 -2.70
N ARG A 17 -6.41 -1.76 -2.89
CA ARG A 17 -6.77 -2.79 -3.88
C ARG A 17 -6.35 -2.35 -5.28
N GLN A 18 -6.57 -1.07 -5.62
CA GLN A 18 -6.19 -0.52 -6.91
C GLN A 18 -4.68 -0.54 -7.13
N ILE A 19 -3.89 -0.27 -6.08
CA ILE A 19 -2.43 -0.37 -6.12
C ILE A 19 -1.99 -1.80 -6.43
N VAL A 20 -2.54 -2.79 -5.71
CA VAL A 20 -2.18 -4.20 -5.89
C VAL A 20 -2.61 -4.72 -7.26
N LEU A 21 -3.83 -4.39 -7.73
CA LEU A 21 -4.31 -4.79 -9.05
C LEU A 21 -3.53 -4.14 -10.20
N LYS A 22 -3.03 -2.93 -10.00
CA LYS A 22 -2.15 -2.28 -10.98
C LYS A 22 -0.78 -2.98 -11.05
N ALA A 23 -0.19 -3.29 -9.90
CA ALA A 23 1.07 -4.03 -9.81
C ALA A 23 0.94 -5.46 -10.38
N GLU A 24 -0.22 -6.10 -10.18
CA GLU A 24 -0.46 -7.50 -10.57
C GLU A 24 -0.18 -7.77 -12.05
N LYS A 25 -0.56 -6.86 -12.94
CA LYS A 25 -0.35 -7.05 -14.38
C LYS A 25 1.13 -7.25 -14.72
N GLN A 26 1.98 -6.38 -14.20
CA GLN A 26 3.43 -6.44 -14.38
C GLN A 26 4.05 -7.65 -13.67
N ILE A 27 3.52 -8.02 -12.50
CA ILE A 27 3.93 -9.23 -11.79
C ILE A 27 3.68 -10.48 -12.64
N ILE A 28 2.49 -10.62 -13.22
CA ILE A 28 2.14 -11.79 -14.04
C ILE A 28 3.02 -11.86 -15.28
N GLU A 29 3.25 -10.73 -15.95
CA GLU A 29 4.14 -10.62 -17.12
C GLU A 29 5.57 -11.06 -16.79
N ASP A 30 6.16 -10.52 -15.72
CA ASP A 30 7.52 -10.89 -15.30
C ASP A 30 7.61 -12.37 -14.90
N LEU A 31 6.68 -12.85 -14.08
CA LEU A 31 6.68 -14.24 -13.64
C LEU A 31 6.50 -15.19 -14.84
N HIS A 32 5.76 -14.79 -15.86
CA HIS A 32 5.66 -15.55 -17.11
C HIS A 32 6.98 -15.54 -17.88
N GLN A 33 7.61 -14.37 -18.05
CA GLN A 33 8.87 -14.21 -18.77
C GLN A 33 10.01 -15.05 -18.16
N TYR A 34 10.03 -15.21 -16.84
CA TYR A 34 11.05 -15.99 -16.12
C TYR A 34 10.63 -17.44 -15.83
N ASP A 35 9.54 -17.94 -16.43
CA ASP A 35 9.01 -19.30 -16.22
C ASP A 35 8.73 -19.65 -14.74
N LEU A 36 8.27 -18.64 -13.98
CA LEU A 36 7.90 -18.76 -12.56
C LEU A 36 6.38 -18.80 -12.33
N LEU A 37 5.58 -18.50 -13.35
CA LEU A 37 4.12 -18.37 -13.22
C LEU A 37 3.41 -19.72 -13.11
N HIS A 38 3.79 -20.71 -13.93
CA HIS A 38 3.12 -22.02 -13.95
C HIS A 38 3.46 -22.87 -12.71
N SER A 39 4.60 -22.59 -12.08
CA SER A 39 5.05 -23.19 -10.82
C SER A 39 5.03 -22.17 -9.67
N LEU A 40 4.02 -21.28 -9.66
CA LEU A 40 3.98 -20.12 -8.79
C LEU A 40 4.16 -20.51 -7.32
N ASN A 41 5.35 -20.22 -6.80
CA ASN A 41 5.70 -20.46 -5.42
C ASN A 41 6.12 -19.14 -4.76
N MET A 42 5.19 -18.53 -4.04
CA MET A 42 5.42 -17.27 -3.32
C MET A 42 6.48 -17.35 -2.20
N ARG A 43 7.00 -18.54 -1.89
CA ARG A 43 8.15 -18.71 -0.98
C ARG A 43 9.48 -18.54 -1.69
N LYS A 44 9.55 -18.82 -3.00
CA LYS A 44 10.76 -18.71 -3.83
C LYS A 44 11.25 -17.26 -3.85
N MET A 45 12.56 -17.06 -3.71
CA MET A 45 13.14 -15.72 -3.60
C MET A 45 12.84 -14.86 -4.82
N ASP A 46 12.99 -15.41 -6.03
CA ASP A 46 12.77 -14.66 -7.27
C ASP A 46 11.33 -14.19 -7.42
N THR A 47 10.37 -15.06 -7.08
CA THR A 47 8.95 -14.71 -7.02
C THR A 47 8.69 -13.59 -6.00
N LYS A 48 9.32 -13.67 -4.82
CA LYS A 48 9.22 -12.61 -3.81
C LYS A 48 9.79 -11.30 -4.34
N LYS A 49 10.96 -11.31 -4.98
CA LYS A 49 11.59 -10.12 -5.54
C LYS A 49 10.66 -9.43 -6.54
N ALA A 50 10.08 -10.17 -7.50
CA ALA A 50 9.11 -9.62 -8.45
C ALA A 50 7.89 -9.01 -7.74
N LEU A 51 7.28 -9.74 -6.81
CA LEU A 51 6.13 -9.27 -6.04
C LEU A 51 6.45 -8.00 -5.21
N TYR A 52 7.57 -8.00 -4.48
CA TYR A 52 8.00 -6.85 -3.69
C TYR A 52 8.33 -5.66 -4.59
N HIS A 53 9.03 -5.88 -5.71
CA HIS A 53 9.40 -4.84 -6.65
C HIS A 53 8.19 -4.05 -7.11
N HIS A 54 7.22 -4.73 -7.74
CA HIS A 54 6.07 -4.10 -8.37
C HIS A 54 5.11 -3.49 -7.36
N ILE A 55 4.81 -4.19 -6.26
CA ILE A 55 3.85 -3.65 -5.26
C ILE A 55 4.46 -2.46 -4.53
N ILE A 56 5.72 -2.52 -4.10
CA ILE A 56 6.37 -1.38 -3.43
C ILE A 56 6.49 -0.19 -4.38
N HIS A 57 6.86 -0.44 -5.64
CA HIS A 57 6.96 0.59 -6.66
C HIS A 57 5.61 1.28 -6.85
N GLU A 58 4.54 0.51 -7.06
CA GLU A 58 3.20 1.05 -7.23
C GLU A 58 2.68 1.78 -5.98
N ILE A 59 3.03 1.34 -4.77
CA ILE A 59 2.73 2.09 -3.53
C ILE A 59 3.40 3.47 -3.57
N CYS A 60 4.69 3.51 -3.89
CA CYS A 60 5.46 4.75 -3.90
C CYS A 60 4.97 5.70 -4.98
N GLU A 61 4.79 5.20 -6.21
CA GLU A 61 4.26 5.97 -7.32
C GLU A 61 2.84 6.47 -7.05
N SER A 62 2.00 5.68 -6.39
CA SER A 62 0.64 6.12 -6.03
C SER A 62 0.66 7.28 -5.05
N VAL A 63 1.57 7.27 -4.07
CA VAL A 63 1.73 8.36 -3.11
C VAL A 63 2.33 9.60 -3.76
N MET A 64 3.38 9.43 -4.57
CA MET A 64 4.08 10.54 -5.23
C MET A 64 3.21 11.25 -6.25
N ASN A 65 2.44 10.50 -7.04
CA ASN A 65 1.63 11.03 -8.14
C ASN A 65 0.22 11.48 -7.73
N VAL A 66 -0.12 11.42 -6.44
CA VAL A 66 -1.38 11.99 -5.96
C VAL A 66 -1.24 13.52 -5.85
N ASN A 67 -2.12 14.25 -6.54
CA ASN A 67 -2.13 15.71 -6.52
C ASN A 67 -3.04 16.20 -5.39
N THR A 68 -2.49 16.26 -4.18
CA THR A 68 -3.18 16.78 -3.00
C THR A 68 -2.20 17.45 -2.06
N ASN A 69 -2.72 18.37 -1.24
CA ASN A 69 -2.02 18.95 -0.08
C ASN A 69 -2.44 18.27 1.24
N ASN A 70 -3.37 17.31 1.18
CA ASN A 70 -3.86 16.57 2.32
C ASN A 70 -2.92 15.42 2.71
N LYS A 71 -3.01 14.95 3.95
CA LYS A 71 -2.26 13.77 4.41
C LYS A 71 -2.74 12.53 3.66
N ILE A 72 -1.79 11.84 3.04
CA ILE A 72 -2.09 10.66 2.23
C ILE A 72 -2.16 9.43 3.13
N ILE A 73 -3.23 8.67 2.98
CA ILE A 73 -3.47 7.45 3.74
C ILE A 73 -3.89 6.36 2.76
N ILE A 74 -3.16 5.26 2.78
CA ILE A 74 -3.48 4.07 1.99
C ILE A 74 -4.47 3.24 2.81
N TYR A 75 -5.69 3.09 2.29
CA TYR A 75 -6.75 2.32 2.92
C TYR A 75 -6.62 0.86 2.52
N ASN A 76 -6.33 -0.01 3.49
CA ASN A 76 -6.10 -1.42 3.29
C ASN A 76 -7.31 -2.26 3.71
N ASN A 77 -7.96 -2.86 2.72
CA ASN A 77 -8.94 -3.92 2.87
C ASN A 77 -8.86 -4.86 1.65
N PHE A 78 -8.81 -6.17 1.86
CA PHE A 78 -8.73 -7.18 0.80
C PHE A 78 -9.92 -8.14 0.75
N SER A 79 -10.99 -7.87 1.50
CA SER A 79 -12.14 -8.77 1.66
C SER A 79 -12.69 -9.22 0.30
N ASN A 80 -12.89 -8.26 -0.59
CA ASN A 80 -13.53 -8.45 -1.90
C ASN A 80 -12.60 -8.23 -3.10
N ILE A 81 -11.27 -8.38 -2.92
CA ILE A 81 -10.36 -8.25 -4.06
C ILE A 81 -10.50 -9.46 -5.03
N ALA A 82 -10.52 -9.17 -6.33
CA ALA A 82 -10.52 -10.15 -7.42
C ALA A 82 -9.21 -10.00 -8.20
N MET A 83 -8.31 -10.97 -8.02
CA MET A 83 -6.95 -10.94 -8.56
C MET A 83 -6.76 -12.08 -9.57
N ASP A 84 -6.06 -11.82 -10.66
CA ASP A 84 -5.70 -12.83 -11.66
C ASP A 84 -4.67 -13.85 -11.12
N LEU A 85 -3.83 -13.47 -10.15
CA LEU A 85 -2.92 -14.36 -9.44
C LEU A 85 -3.63 -15.53 -8.77
N PHE A 86 -4.94 -15.41 -8.47
CA PHE A 86 -5.74 -16.52 -7.95
C PHE A 86 -5.92 -17.67 -8.95
N LYS A 87 -5.65 -17.44 -10.25
CA LYS A 87 -5.64 -18.49 -11.28
C LYS A 87 -4.41 -19.40 -11.18
N TYR A 88 -3.33 -18.92 -10.57
CA TYR A 88 -2.02 -19.60 -10.53
C TYR A 88 -1.61 -20.04 -9.12
N SER A 89 -2.24 -19.51 -8.08
CA SER A 89 -2.00 -19.86 -6.68
C SER A 89 -3.29 -19.73 -5.87
N SER A 90 -3.38 -20.42 -4.73
CA SER A 90 -4.60 -20.36 -3.92
C SER A 90 -4.82 -18.97 -3.33
N ARG A 91 -6.09 -18.55 -3.25
CA ARG A 91 -6.47 -17.26 -2.65
C ARG A 91 -5.82 -17.05 -1.28
N VAL A 92 -5.82 -18.08 -0.43
CA VAL A 92 -5.22 -18.02 0.91
C VAL A 92 -3.73 -17.72 0.86
N GLN A 93 -2.97 -18.35 -0.04
CA GLN A 93 -1.54 -18.10 -0.18
C GLN A 93 -1.24 -16.67 -0.65
N VAL A 94 -1.97 -16.22 -1.68
CA VAL A 94 -1.83 -14.87 -2.25
C VAL A 94 -2.15 -13.80 -1.21
N ILE A 95 -3.28 -13.91 -0.52
CA ILE A 95 -3.69 -12.96 0.51
C ILE A 95 -2.71 -12.96 1.70
N ASN A 96 -2.25 -14.13 2.14
CA ASN A 96 -1.24 -14.21 3.22
C ASN A 96 0.09 -13.57 2.82
N PHE A 97 0.50 -13.74 1.57
CA PHE A 97 1.68 -13.07 1.03
C PHE A 97 1.50 -11.55 1.04
N ILE A 98 0.41 -11.04 0.47
CA ILE A 98 0.12 -9.59 0.40
C ILE A 98 0.03 -8.98 1.81
N ASN A 99 -0.60 -9.67 2.76
CA ASN A 99 -0.65 -9.24 4.15
C ASN A 99 0.75 -9.17 4.78
N THR A 100 1.59 -10.16 4.52
CA THR A 100 2.99 -10.17 4.98
C THR A 100 3.79 -9.04 4.37
N LEU A 101 3.66 -8.84 3.05
CA LEU A 101 4.29 -7.75 2.33
C LEU A 101 3.86 -6.40 2.90
N THR A 102 2.56 -6.21 3.14
CA THR A 102 1.99 -4.97 3.67
C THR A 102 2.53 -4.66 5.06
N ARG A 103 2.71 -5.67 5.92
CA ARG A 103 3.36 -5.52 7.23
C ARG A 103 4.82 -5.08 7.09
N ASN A 104 5.55 -5.65 6.14
CA ASN A 104 6.93 -5.25 5.85
C ASN A 104 6.98 -3.83 5.28
N VAL A 105 6.08 -3.46 4.38
CA VAL A 105 5.99 -2.11 3.84
C VAL A 105 5.77 -1.07 4.94
N LYS A 106 4.86 -1.34 5.89
CA LYS A 106 4.63 -0.46 7.04
C LYS A 106 5.87 -0.23 7.91
N SER A 107 6.85 -1.13 7.89
CA SER A 107 8.10 -0.98 8.65
C SER A 107 9.24 -0.36 7.85
N ILE A 108 9.23 -0.50 6.52
CA ILE A 108 10.35 -0.07 5.65
C ILE A 108 10.03 1.13 4.76
N LEU A 109 8.79 1.60 4.69
CA LEU A 109 8.42 2.81 3.95
C LEU A 109 7.83 3.86 4.90
N PRO A 110 8.10 5.16 4.68
CA PRO A 110 7.47 6.24 5.43
C PRO A 110 6.05 6.55 4.92
N VAL A 111 5.19 5.52 4.84
CA VAL A 111 3.78 5.62 4.39
C VAL A 111 2.81 5.29 5.52
N LYS A 112 1.57 5.79 5.44
CA LYS A 112 0.51 5.50 6.40
C LYS A 112 -0.51 4.56 5.77
N ILE A 113 -0.48 3.29 6.18
CA ILE A 113 -1.43 2.27 5.72
C ILE A 113 -2.41 1.98 6.85
N TYR A 114 -3.67 2.35 6.65
CA TYR A 114 -4.78 2.17 7.59
C TYR A 114 -5.51 0.86 7.27
N ASP A 115 -5.48 -0.10 8.19
CA ASP A 115 -6.25 -1.33 8.06
C ASP A 115 -7.67 -1.11 8.58
N ASN A 116 -8.66 -1.55 7.80
CA ASN A 116 -10.05 -1.54 8.21
C ASN A 116 -10.79 -2.75 7.59
N ASP A 117 -11.75 -3.30 8.31
CA ASP A 117 -12.51 -4.48 7.86
C ASP A 117 -13.66 -4.12 6.89
N GLU A 118 -14.10 -2.86 6.89
CA GLU A 118 -15.06 -2.31 5.92
C GLU A 118 -14.42 -2.16 4.54
N ASP A 119 -15.16 -2.50 3.48
CA ASP A 119 -14.70 -2.24 2.11
C ASP A 119 -14.55 -0.74 1.87
N TYR A 120 -13.53 -0.37 1.09
CA TYR A 120 -13.24 1.02 0.75
C TYR A 120 -14.46 1.78 0.20
N ASP A 121 -15.18 1.17 -0.74
CA ASP A 121 -16.32 1.83 -1.39
C ASP A 121 -17.46 2.10 -0.40
N ILE A 122 -17.74 1.15 0.50
CA ILE A 122 -18.73 1.30 1.57
C ILE A 122 -18.31 2.40 2.54
N PHE A 123 -17.02 2.42 2.92
CA PHE A 123 -16.47 3.45 3.80
C PHE A 123 -16.63 4.85 3.19
N VAL A 124 -16.27 4.99 1.92
CA VAL A 124 -16.38 6.26 1.17
C VAL A 124 -17.84 6.70 1.03
N ASP A 125 -18.76 5.80 0.71
CA ASP A 125 -20.17 6.14 0.54
C ASP A 125 -20.81 6.61 1.85
N ARG A 126 -20.46 5.97 2.98
CA ARG A 126 -20.91 6.42 4.30
C ARG A 126 -20.37 7.80 4.68
N CYS A 127 -19.13 8.11 4.31
CA CYS A 127 -18.57 9.46 4.49
C CYS A 127 -19.32 10.53 3.68
N LYS A 128 -19.87 10.18 2.50
CA LYS A 128 -20.65 11.11 1.68
C LYS A 128 -22.08 11.29 2.17
N GLY A 129 -22.67 10.23 2.75
CA GLY A 129 -24.09 10.20 3.13
C GLY A 129 -24.46 10.92 4.42
N SER A 130 -23.53 11.14 5.35
CA SER A 130 -23.82 11.78 6.64
C SER A 130 -22.61 12.47 7.27
N THR A 131 -22.78 13.71 7.73
CA THR A 131 -21.76 14.45 8.49
C THR A 131 -21.35 13.73 9.78
N ALA A 132 -22.29 13.04 10.43
CA ALA A 132 -22.00 12.27 11.65
C ALA A 132 -21.09 11.07 11.33
N GLU A 133 -21.40 10.33 10.27
CA GLU A 133 -20.59 9.19 9.81
C GLU A 133 -19.19 9.63 9.35
N LEU A 134 -19.12 10.75 8.63
CA LEU A 134 -17.84 11.37 8.24
C LEU A 134 -16.98 11.69 9.47
N ARG A 135 -17.56 12.31 10.50
CA ARG A 135 -16.85 12.64 11.74
C ARG A 135 -16.36 11.40 12.46
N THR A 136 -17.23 10.39 12.62
CA THR A 136 -16.88 9.12 13.27
C THR A 136 -15.71 8.43 12.56
N ARG A 137 -15.79 8.27 11.23
CA ARG A 137 -14.72 7.64 10.43
C ARG A 137 -13.42 8.41 10.47
N SER A 138 -13.50 9.72 10.45
CA SER A 138 -12.32 10.57 10.53
C SER A 138 -11.65 10.52 11.91
N ASN A 139 -12.42 10.36 12.98
CA ASN A 139 -11.87 10.11 14.31
C ASN A 139 -11.11 8.78 14.35
N LEU A 140 -11.61 7.71 13.73
CA LEU A 140 -10.91 6.42 13.65
C LEU A 140 -9.55 6.56 12.94
N ILE A 141 -9.52 7.30 11.82
CA ILE A 141 -8.28 7.58 11.10
C ILE A 141 -7.31 8.42 11.97
N ASN A 142 -7.80 9.45 12.65
CA ASN A 142 -6.99 10.27 13.55
C ASN A 142 -6.38 9.46 14.69
N GLU A 143 -7.15 8.57 15.32
CA GLU A 143 -6.66 7.67 16.37
C GLU A 143 -5.58 6.74 15.84
N PHE A 144 -5.77 6.19 14.65
CA PHE A 144 -4.73 5.43 13.95
C PHE A 144 -3.46 6.27 13.76
N LEU A 145 -3.57 7.49 13.23
CA LEU A 145 -2.41 8.35 12.98
C LEU A 145 -1.66 8.71 14.26
N LYS A 146 -2.37 9.01 15.36
CA LYS A 146 -1.77 9.25 16.68
C LYS A 146 -0.91 8.06 17.14
N LYS A 147 -1.41 6.83 16.96
CA LYS A 147 -0.65 5.60 17.26
C LYS A 147 0.59 5.42 16.38
N GLN A 148 0.62 6.02 15.18
CA GLN A 148 1.77 5.94 14.27
C GLN A 148 2.81 7.06 14.48
N GLN A 149 2.50 8.13 15.22
CA GLN A 149 3.45 9.23 15.44
C GLN A 149 4.70 8.80 16.22
N SER A 150 4.58 7.76 17.07
CA SER A 150 5.70 7.20 17.82
C SER A 150 6.62 6.29 16.99
N LYS A 151 6.20 5.87 15.79
CA LYS A 151 7.00 4.99 14.93
C LYS A 151 7.90 5.83 14.02
N ARG A 152 9.18 5.93 14.39
CA ARG A 152 10.21 6.56 13.55
C ARG A 152 10.57 5.63 12.39
N PHE A 153 10.58 6.19 11.17
CA PHE A 153 11.12 5.51 10.00
C PHE A 153 12.61 5.23 10.21
N ASP A 154 13.03 3.99 9.94
CA ASP A 154 14.41 3.54 10.04
C ASP A 154 14.97 3.29 8.64
N PHE A 155 15.84 4.20 8.20
CA PHE A 155 16.46 4.14 6.88
C PHE A 155 17.41 2.94 6.74
N GLU A 156 18.10 2.53 7.79
CA GLU A 156 19.02 1.39 7.73
C GLU A 156 18.26 0.08 7.52
N ASN A 157 17.11 -0.07 8.18
CA ASN A 157 16.22 -1.21 7.93
C ASN A 157 15.64 -1.19 6.51
N ALA A 158 15.23 -0.02 6.03
CA ALA A 158 14.73 0.15 4.67
C ALA A 158 15.81 -0.20 3.62
N LYS A 159 17.04 0.26 3.82
CA LYS A 159 18.20 -0.04 2.98
C LYS A 159 18.54 -1.53 2.97
N LYS A 160 18.60 -2.18 4.14
CA LYS A 160 18.81 -3.64 4.23
C LYS A 160 17.73 -4.43 3.50
N PHE A 161 16.48 -4.00 3.60
CA PHE A 161 15.37 -4.62 2.89
C PHE A 161 15.50 -4.43 1.38
N ALA A 162 15.80 -3.21 0.93
CA ALA A 162 15.99 -2.89 -0.48
C ALA A 162 17.12 -3.72 -1.10
N THR A 163 18.26 -3.85 -0.42
CA THR A 163 19.37 -4.71 -0.86
C THR A 163 18.95 -6.18 -0.94
N LYS A 164 18.26 -6.70 0.09
CA LYS A 164 17.83 -8.11 0.14
C LYS A 164 16.92 -8.51 -1.02
N PHE A 165 16.05 -7.61 -1.45
CA PHE A 165 15.08 -7.85 -2.51
C PHE A 165 15.43 -7.17 -3.84
N GLU A 166 16.67 -6.66 -3.97
CA GLU A 166 17.17 -6.00 -5.18
C GLU A 166 16.28 -4.85 -5.68
N LEU A 167 15.73 -4.08 -4.74
CA LEU A 167 14.91 -2.90 -5.00
C LEU A 167 15.79 -1.69 -5.29
N THR A 168 16.57 -1.76 -6.37
CA THR A 168 17.64 -0.79 -6.70
C THR A 168 17.14 0.64 -6.92
N TYR A 169 15.85 0.83 -7.20
CA TYR A 169 15.22 2.15 -7.36
C TYR A 169 14.97 2.86 -6.02
N LEU A 170 14.96 2.15 -4.89
CA LEU A 170 14.76 2.72 -3.55
C LEU A 170 16.04 3.39 -3.03
N SER A 171 16.33 4.57 -3.55
CA SER A 171 17.44 5.42 -3.07
C SER A 171 17.04 6.25 -1.86
N GLU A 172 18.04 6.76 -1.11
CA GLU A 172 17.80 7.70 0.00
C GLU A 172 16.98 8.92 -0.43
N GLN A 173 17.27 9.45 -1.62
CA GLN A 173 16.50 10.53 -2.21
C GLN A 173 15.03 10.14 -2.46
N TYR A 174 14.79 8.92 -2.93
CA TYR A 174 13.44 8.42 -3.17
C TYR A 174 12.65 8.28 -1.85
N PHE A 175 13.27 7.75 -0.79
CA PHE A 175 12.67 7.71 0.55
C PHE A 175 12.38 9.10 1.11
N ASN A 176 13.31 10.05 0.93
CA ASN A 176 13.13 11.43 1.36
C ASN A 176 11.98 12.11 0.62
N ASN A 177 11.83 11.88 -0.68
CA ASN A 177 10.72 12.42 -1.47
C ASN A 177 9.36 11.92 -0.95
N ILE A 178 9.24 10.61 -0.69
CA ILE A 178 8.03 10.02 -0.10
C ILE A 178 7.79 10.60 1.30
N LYS A 179 8.83 10.73 2.11
CA LYS A 179 8.74 11.29 3.46
C LYS A 179 8.24 12.73 3.40
N VAL A 180 8.83 13.59 2.56
CA VAL A 180 8.40 14.99 2.37
C VAL A 180 6.94 15.03 1.93
N LYS A 181 6.54 14.22 0.95
CA LYS A 181 5.16 14.15 0.46
C LYS A 181 4.16 13.74 1.57
N ASN A 182 4.55 12.82 2.45
CA ASN A 182 3.73 12.38 3.59
C ASN A 182 3.88 13.25 4.85
N LEU A 183 4.87 14.15 4.90
CA LEU A 183 5.12 15.09 6.00
C LEU A 183 4.40 16.43 5.83
N VAL A 184 3.74 16.66 4.70
CA VAL A 184 3.06 17.93 4.42
C VAL A 184 1.98 18.20 5.50
N PHE A 185 2.41 19.07 6.45
CA PHE A 185 1.79 19.78 7.56
C PHE A 185 1.28 19.01 8.82
N LEU A 186 2.09 19.13 9.89
CA LEU A 186 1.61 19.37 11.26
C LEU A 186 1.02 20.77 11.36
#